data_AF-A0A3S3JEC8-F1
#
_entry.id   AF-A0A3S3JEC8-F1
#
_cell.length_a   1.000
_cell.length_b   1.000
_cell.length_c   1.000
_cell.angle_alpha   90.00
_cell.angle_beta   90.00
_cell.angle_gamma   90.00
#
_symmetry.space_group_name_H-M   'P 1'
#
loop_
_entity.id
_entity.type
_entity.pdbx_description
1 polymer ?
#
loop_
_entity_poly.entity_id
_entity_poly.type
_entity_poly.pdbx_seq_one_letter_code
_entity_poly.pdbx_strand_id
1 'polypeptide(L)'
;MGSFSIWHWAIVLLLIGVPVFFALRSASKPSQNPSDLVGFGGWLMLLAIGQVLSPFRTLAELFSSSEGYKQLIPLPNGPLAVCGEIVLLLAFAGLQVVVLFAMLRRSPRFKGLFLCQWIAIPVVFILDAGWTSTVLGIPISQILAADALVAVIVSFALTGIWVAYVYRSIRVRNTFDKAAATAEIATAFQ
;
A
#
# COMPACT_ATOMS: atom_id res chain seq x y z
N MET A 1 -25.07 -16.94 11.40
CA MET A 1 -23.83 -17.60 10.95
C MET A 1 -23.66 -17.26 9.47
N GLY A 2 -22.87 -16.23 9.16
CA GLY A 2 -22.74 -15.72 7.79
C GLY A 2 -22.13 -16.76 6.87
N SER A 3 -22.84 -17.10 5.78
CA SER A 3 -22.35 -17.99 4.73
C SER A 3 -21.14 -17.34 4.06
N PHE A 4 -19.93 -17.83 4.36
CA PHE A 4 -18.73 -17.44 3.64
C PHE A 4 -18.82 -17.98 2.22
N SER A 5 -19.34 -17.14 1.32
CA SER A 5 -19.58 -17.46 -0.09
C SER A 5 -18.29 -17.90 -0.78
N ILE A 6 -18.34 -19.01 -1.52
CA ILE A 6 -17.25 -19.58 -2.34
C ILE A 6 -16.58 -18.51 -3.23
N TRP A 7 -17.33 -17.47 -3.59
CA TRP A 7 -16.84 -16.29 -4.31
C TRP A 7 -15.69 -15.55 -3.61
N HIS A 8 -15.63 -15.52 -2.28
CA HIS A 8 -14.51 -14.92 -1.54
C HIS A 8 -13.21 -15.69 -1.78
N TRP A 9 -13.26 -17.02 -1.75
CA TRP A 9 -12.11 -17.86 -2.05
C TRP A 9 -11.70 -17.77 -3.52
N ALA A 10 -12.67 -17.64 -4.43
CA ALA A 10 -12.39 -17.38 -5.84
C ALA A 10 -11.67 -16.03 -6.02
N ILE A 11 -12.11 -14.96 -5.36
CA ILE A 11 -11.46 -13.64 -5.41
C ILE A 11 -10.07 -13.69 -4.80
N VAL A 12 -9.88 -14.35 -3.66
CA VAL A 12 -8.56 -14.51 -3.03
C VAL A 12 -7.63 -15.34 -3.92
N LEU A 13 -8.09 -16.45 -4.47
CA LEU A 13 -7.33 -17.28 -5.41
C LEU A 13 -7.04 -16.55 -6.72
N LEU A 14 -7.88 -15.61 -7.15
CA LEU A 14 -7.64 -14.80 -8.34
C LEU A 14 -6.63 -13.68 -8.02
N LEU A 15 -6.79 -12.99 -6.89
CA LEU A 15 -5.88 -11.94 -6.43
C LEU A 15 -4.51 -12.44 -6.01
N ILE A 16 -4.37 -13.70 -5.60
CA ILE A 16 -3.08 -14.33 -5.25
C ILE A 16 -2.60 -15.20 -6.41
N GLY A 17 -3.47 -16.03 -6.96
CA GLY A 17 -3.13 -17.01 -7.99
C GLY A 17 -2.85 -16.41 -9.36
N VAL A 18 -3.50 -15.32 -9.78
CA VAL A 18 -3.13 -14.61 -11.02
C VAL A 18 -1.72 -14.01 -10.91
N PRO A 19 -1.37 -13.25 -9.85
CA PRO A 19 0.00 -12.78 -9.67
C PRO A 19 1.01 -13.92 -9.54
N VAL A 20 0.69 -15.01 -8.83
CA VAL A 20 1.57 -16.20 -8.70
C VAL A 20 1.72 -16.91 -10.04
N PHE A 21 0.66 -17.08 -10.83
CA PHE A 21 0.70 -17.71 -12.15
C PHE A 21 1.52 -16.88 -13.14
N PHE A 22 1.33 -15.56 -13.18
CA PHE A 22 2.14 -14.66 -13.99
C PHE A 22 3.58 -14.57 -13.50
N ALA A 23 3.83 -14.69 -12.20
CA ALA A 23 5.16 -14.79 -11.64
C ALA A 23 5.89 -16.07 -12.05
N LEU A 24 5.22 -17.23 -11.97
CA LEU A 24 5.74 -18.50 -12.43
C LEU A 24 6.00 -18.50 -13.93
N ARG A 25 5.12 -17.87 -14.71
CA ARG A 25 5.25 -17.69 -16.18
C ARG A 25 6.34 -16.69 -16.56
N SER A 26 6.55 -15.64 -15.76
CA SER A 26 7.61 -14.64 -15.99
C SER A 26 8.99 -15.17 -15.59
N ALA A 27 9.06 -16.12 -14.65
CA ALA A 27 10.30 -16.83 -14.31
C ALA A 27 10.73 -17.82 -15.40
N SER A 28 9.85 -18.15 -16.35
CA SER A 28 10.12 -19.12 -17.43
C SER A 28 10.94 -18.56 -18.59
N LYS A 29 11.31 -17.27 -18.57
CA LYS A 29 12.29 -16.70 -19.51
C LYS A 29 13.56 -16.33 -18.73
N PRO A 30 14.61 -17.18 -18.76
CA PRO A 30 15.89 -16.81 -18.21
C PRO A 30 16.47 -15.68 -19.08
N SER A 31 16.51 -14.45 -18.57
CA SER A 31 17.50 -13.49 -19.07
C SER A 31 18.86 -14.06 -18.67
N GLN A 32 19.71 -14.38 -19.64
CA GLN A 32 21.02 -14.97 -19.35
C GLN A 32 21.94 -14.01 -18.58
N ASN A 33 21.65 -12.70 -18.60
CA ASN A 33 22.38 -11.68 -17.84
C ASN A 33 21.48 -10.92 -16.84
N PRO A 34 21.82 -10.89 -15.54
CA PRO A 34 21.09 -10.12 -14.52
C PRO A 34 21.08 -8.60 -14.74
N SER A 35 22.02 -8.06 -15.51
CA SER A 35 22.10 -6.65 -15.89
C SER A 35 20.94 -6.20 -16.78
N ASP A 36 20.36 -7.12 -17.55
CA ASP A 36 19.36 -6.79 -18.58
C ASP A 36 17.94 -6.69 -17.98
N LEU A 37 17.80 -6.99 -16.68
CA LEU A 37 16.55 -6.91 -15.94
C LEU A 37 16.27 -5.48 -15.46
N VAL A 38 15.90 -4.59 -16.39
CA VAL A 38 15.55 -3.18 -16.11
C VAL A 38 14.06 -2.92 -16.41
N GLY A 39 13.44 -2.03 -15.63
CA GLY A 39 12.08 -1.55 -15.88
C GLY A 39 10.95 -2.40 -15.26
N PHE A 40 9.71 -1.98 -15.51
CA PHE A 40 8.50 -2.60 -14.97
C PHE A 40 8.21 -3.94 -15.66
N GLY A 41 8.56 -5.04 -15.00
CA GLY A 41 8.29 -6.40 -15.49
C GLY A 41 8.18 -7.41 -14.36
N GLY A 42 7.51 -8.53 -14.62
CA GLY A 42 7.27 -9.60 -13.66
C GLY A 42 6.61 -9.10 -12.37
N TRP A 43 7.14 -9.51 -11.22
CA TRP A 43 6.66 -9.11 -9.89
C TRP A 43 6.62 -7.59 -9.64
N LEU A 44 7.50 -6.81 -10.29
CA LEU A 44 7.49 -5.35 -10.13
C LEU A 44 6.25 -4.71 -10.77
N MET A 45 5.67 -5.32 -11.81
CA MET A 45 4.42 -4.84 -12.42
C MET A 45 3.25 -5.01 -11.45
N LEU A 46 3.19 -6.14 -10.73
CA LEU A 46 2.16 -6.40 -9.73
C LEU A 46 2.23 -5.40 -8.59
N LEU A 47 3.44 -5.09 -8.11
CA LEU A 47 3.64 -4.03 -7.12
C LEU A 47 3.18 -2.67 -7.66
N ALA A 48 3.45 -2.35 -8.93
CA ALA A 48 3.04 -1.09 -9.55
C ALA A 48 1.53 -0.95 -9.57
N ILE A 49 0.81 -2.00 -9.98
CA ILE A 49 -0.66 -2.04 -9.95
C ILE A 49 -1.17 -1.85 -8.52
N GLY A 50 -0.59 -2.56 -7.55
CA GLY A 50 -0.95 -2.40 -6.14
C GLY A 50 -0.75 -0.96 -5.64
N GLN A 51 0.35 -0.31 -6.02
CA GLN A 51 0.63 1.08 -5.66
C GLN A 51 -0.33 2.08 -6.33
N VAL A 52 -0.76 1.82 -7.56
CA VAL A 52 -1.80 2.62 -8.22
C VAL A 52 -3.13 2.47 -7.51
N LEU A 53 -3.52 1.26 -7.09
CA LEU A 53 -4.80 1.00 -6.44
C LEU A 53 -4.86 1.49 -4.99
N SER A 54 -3.72 1.61 -4.31
CA SER A 54 -3.64 2.01 -2.89
C SER A 54 -4.40 3.31 -2.56
N PRO A 55 -4.17 4.45 -3.25
CA PRO A 55 -4.89 5.70 -2.94
C PRO A 55 -6.38 5.62 -3.23
N PHE A 56 -6.79 4.89 -4.27
CA PHE A 56 -8.22 4.68 -4.55
C PHE A 56 -8.89 3.86 -3.46
N ARG A 57 -8.20 2.87 -2.91
CA ARG A 57 -8.70 2.09 -1.78
C ARG A 57 -8.89 2.98 -0.55
N THR A 58 -7.90 3.80 -0.19
CA THR A 58 -8.02 4.72 0.96
C THR A 58 -9.15 5.74 0.76
N LEU A 59 -9.35 6.23 -0.46
CA LEU A 59 -10.51 7.08 -0.78
C LEU A 59 -11.83 6.32 -0.68
N ALA A 60 -11.89 5.07 -1.15
CA ALA A 60 -13.09 4.24 -1.03
C ALA A 60 -13.44 3.95 0.44
N GLU A 61 -12.44 3.74 1.29
CA GLU A 61 -12.61 3.62 2.75
C GLU A 61 -13.21 4.93 3.33
N LEU A 62 -12.68 6.09 2.95
CA LEU A 62 -13.22 7.40 3.35
C LEU A 62 -14.69 7.60 2.91
N PHE A 63 -15.05 7.21 1.69
CA PHE A 63 -16.43 7.28 1.20
C PHE A 63 -17.35 6.30 1.95
N SER A 64 -16.86 5.11 2.27
CA SER A 64 -17.61 4.09 3.01
C SER A 64 -17.90 4.53 4.45
N SER A 65 -16.98 5.27 5.07
CA SER A 65 -17.14 5.84 6.42
C SER A 65 -18.12 7.03 6.49
N SER A 66 -18.59 7.54 5.34
CA SER A 66 -19.43 8.75 5.30
C SER A 66 -20.76 8.64 6.05
N GLU A 67 -21.35 7.44 6.14
CA GLU A 67 -22.55 7.21 6.96
C GLU A 67 -22.24 7.24 8.46
N GLY A 68 -21.11 6.67 8.88
CA GLY A 68 -20.62 6.76 10.26
C GLY A 68 -20.33 8.21 10.65
N TYR A 69 -19.77 9.01 9.75
CA TYR A 69 -19.51 10.44 9.99
C TYR A 69 -20.80 11.22 10.26
N LYS A 70 -21.90 10.93 9.53
CA LYS A 70 -23.20 11.57 9.76
C LYS A 70 -23.76 11.28 11.15
N GLN A 71 -23.47 10.12 11.72
CA GLN A 71 -23.88 9.74 13.07
C GLN A 71 -22.99 10.37 14.15
N LEU A 72 -21.71 10.59 13.83
CA LEU A 72 -20.74 11.20 14.74
C LEU A 72 -20.89 12.72 14.82
N ILE A 73 -21.11 13.42 13.70
CA ILE A 73 -21.20 14.89 13.64
C ILE A 73 -22.15 15.53 14.68
N PRO A 74 -23.34 14.96 14.97
CA PRO A 74 -24.25 15.52 15.99
C PRO A 74 -23.77 15.36 17.43
N LEU A 75 -22.80 14.47 17.69
CA LEU A 75 -22.27 14.25 19.04
C LEU A 75 -21.35 15.40 19.47
N PRO A 76 -21.26 15.67 20.79
CA PRO A 76 -20.22 16.54 21.34
C PRO A 76 -18.83 16.07 20.87
N ASN A 77 -18.03 17.00 20.34
CA ASN A 77 -16.70 16.74 19.75
C ASN A 77 -16.67 15.81 18.52
N GLY A 78 -17.82 15.34 18.03
CA GLY A 78 -17.95 14.51 16.85
C GLY A 78 -17.33 15.09 15.57
N PRO A 79 -17.56 16.39 15.24
CA PRO A 79 -16.93 17.02 14.09
C PRO A 79 -15.39 17.06 14.19
N LEU A 80 -14.85 17.19 15.42
CA LEU A 80 -13.41 17.20 15.65
C LEU A 80 -12.80 15.79 15.46
N ALA A 81 -13.49 14.75 15.91
CA ALA A 81 -13.09 13.36 15.69
C ALA A 81 -13.03 13.04 14.19
N VAL A 82 -14.12 13.33 13.46
CA VAL A 82 -14.23 13.12 12.00
C VAL A 82 -13.18 13.92 11.23
N CYS A 83 -12.93 15.18 11.61
CA CYS A 83 -11.91 16.00 10.97
C CYS A 83 -10.50 15.38 11.09
N GLY A 84 -10.15 14.85 12.27
CA GLY A 84 -8.85 14.20 12.48
C GLY A 84 -8.67 12.94 11.64
N GLU A 85 -9.69 12.08 11.58
CA GLU A 85 -9.68 10.87 10.74
C GLU A 85 -9.51 11.24 9.26
N ILE A 86 -10.29 12.20 8.75
CA ILE A 86 -10.19 12.67 7.35
C ILE A 86 -8.78 13.21 7.07
N VAL A 87 -8.25 14.07 7.92
CA VAL A 87 -6.92 14.67 7.74
C VAL A 87 -5.83 13.59 7.71
N LEU A 88 -5.93 12.60 8.61
CA LEU A 88 -4.96 11.52 8.72
C LEU A 88 -5.01 10.59 7.50
N LEU A 89 -6.21 10.22 7.04
CA LEU A 89 -6.41 9.40 5.85
C LEU A 89 -5.97 10.13 4.58
N LEU A 90 -6.24 11.43 4.45
CA LEU A 90 -5.76 12.25 3.33
C LEU A 90 -4.24 12.39 3.34
N ALA A 91 -3.62 12.55 4.51
CA ALA A 91 -2.16 12.57 4.64
C ALA A 91 -1.55 11.23 4.20
N PHE A 92 -2.16 10.11 4.59
CA PHE A 92 -1.72 8.78 4.18
C PHE A 92 -1.91 8.54 2.68
N ALA A 93 -3.05 8.93 2.10
CA ALA A 93 -3.28 8.89 0.66
C ALA A 93 -2.26 9.76 -0.09
N GLY A 94 -1.92 10.94 0.44
CA GLY A 94 -0.87 11.81 -0.08
C GLY A 94 0.49 11.11 -0.10
N LEU A 95 0.87 10.42 0.98
CA LEU A 95 2.10 9.61 1.02
C LEU A 95 2.09 8.52 -0.06
N GLN A 96 0.98 7.79 -0.23
CA GLN A 96 0.84 6.77 -1.27
C GLN A 96 1.01 7.35 -2.69
N VAL A 97 0.44 8.53 -2.95
CA VAL A 97 0.62 9.24 -4.23
C VAL A 97 2.08 9.65 -4.45
N VAL A 98 2.76 10.15 -3.41
CA VAL A 98 4.19 10.49 -3.48
C VAL A 98 5.05 9.26 -3.76
N VAL A 99 4.75 8.13 -3.12
CA VAL A 99 5.43 6.84 -3.35
C VAL A 99 5.20 6.35 -4.78
N LEU A 100 3.95 6.38 -5.25
CA LEU A 100 3.59 6.05 -6.62
C LEU A 100 4.33 6.93 -7.63
N PHE A 101 4.37 8.24 -7.40
CA PHE A 101 5.09 9.16 -8.27
C PHE A 101 6.60 8.90 -8.29
N ALA A 102 7.20 8.62 -7.14
CA ALA A 102 8.59 8.20 -7.04
C ALA A 102 8.84 6.87 -7.79
N MET A 103 7.87 5.95 -7.73
CA MET A 103 7.90 4.69 -8.47
C MET A 103 7.87 4.94 -9.98
N LEU A 104 6.91 5.70 -10.48
CA LEU A 104 6.75 6.01 -11.91
C LEU A 104 7.94 6.76 -12.48
N ARG A 105 8.54 7.67 -11.70
CA ARG A 105 9.78 8.38 -12.07
C ARG A 105 11.06 7.55 -11.93
N ARG A 106 10.96 6.27 -11.55
CA ARG A 106 12.12 5.40 -11.27
C ARG A 106 13.12 6.02 -10.30
N SER A 107 12.62 6.80 -9.33
CA SER A 107 13.44 7.57 -8.41
C SER A 107 14.15 6.65 -7.42
N PRO A 108 15.43 6.91 -7.05
CA PRO A 108 16.12 6.15 -6.01
C PRO A 108 15.47 6.29 -4.64
N ARG A 109 14.66 7.34 -4.43
CA ARG A 109 13.90 7.53 -3.19
C ARG A 109 12.74 6.55 -3.04
N PHE A 110 12.33 5.87 -4.11
CA PHE A 110 11.20 4.93 -4.08
C PHE A 110 11.35 3.90 -2.96
N LYS A 111 12.53 3.25 -2.83
CA LYS A 111 12.76 2.21 -1.81
C LYS A 111 12.50 2.73 -0.39
N GLY A 112 13.03 3.91 -0.07
CA GLY A 112 12.84 4.54 1.24
C GLY A 112 11.42 5.04 1.49
N LEU A 113 10.78 5.62 0.47
CA LEU A 113 9.39 6.08 0.56
C LEU A 113 8.43 4.91 0.73
N PHE A 114 8.66 3.80 0.02
CA PHE A 114 7.85 2.58 0.15
C PHE A 114 7.99 1.94 1.53
N LEU A 115 9.19 1.96 2.12
CA LEU A 115 9.40 1.55 3.52
C LEU A 115 8.65 2.47 4.49
N CYS A 116 8.69 3.78 4.25
CA CYS A 116 7.94 4.76 5.05
C CYS A 116 6.43 4.50 4.98
N GLN A 117 5.89 4.22 3.79
CA GLN A 117 4.48 3.83 3.62
C GLN A 117 4.13 2.56 4.40
N TRP A 118 5.00 1.56 4.41
CA TRP A 118 4.76 0.33 5.18
C TRP A 118 4.69 0.59 6.69
N ILE A 119 5.60 1.39 7.24
CA ILE A 119 5.59 1.79 8.66
C ILE A 119 4.40 2.70 8.96
N ALA A 120 3.98 3.52 8.01
CA ALA A 120 2.84 4.42 8.17
C ALA A 120 1.51 3.66 8.37
N ILE A 121 1.38 2.41 7.89
CA ILE A 121 0.15 1.60 8.08
C ILE A 121 -0.21 1.46 9.57
N PRO A 122 0.62 0.84 10.44
CA PRO A 122 0.29 0.72 11.86
C PRO A 122 0.29 2.06 12.58
N VAL A 123 1.12 3.03 12.16
CA VAL A 123 1.18 4.36 12.78
C VAL A 123 -0.13 5.12 12.58
N VAL A 124 -0.66 5.15 11.36
CA VAL A 124 -1.95 5.78 11.04
C VAL A 124 -3.06 5.13 11.84
N PHE A 125 -3.10 3.80 11.92
CA PHE A 125 -4.11 3.10 12.71
C PHE A 125 -4.08 3.47 14.20
N ILE A 126 -2.88 3.52 14.81
CA ILE A 126 -2.73 3.88 16.23
C ILE A 126 -3.11 5.35 16.46
N LEU A 127 -2.68 6.25 15.57
CA LEU A 127 -3.00 7.67 15.67
C LEU A 127 -4.50 7.92 15.54
N ASP A 128 -5.16 7.23 14.61
CA ASP A 128 -6.61 7.33 14.41
C ASP A 128 -7.38 6.86 15.63
N ALA A 129 -7.07 5.66 16.13
CA ALA A 129 -7.72 5.11 17.33
C ALA A 129 -7.48 5.97 18.57
N GLY A 130 -6.25 6.47 18.75
CA GLY A 130 -5.89 7.36 19.86
C GLY A 130 -6.58 8.72 19.77
N TRP A 131 -6.65 9.32 18.58
CA TRP A 131 -7.36 10.57 18.34
C TRP A 131 -8.84 10.42 18.65
N THR A 132 -9.50 9.42 18.07
CA THR A 132 -10.93 9.18 18.28
C THR A 132 -11.24 8.88 19.75
N SER A 133 -10.38 8.11 20.43
CA SER A 133 -10.54 7.81 21.86
C SER A 133 -10.42 9.06 22.74
N THR A 134 -9.42 9.90 22.49
CA THR A 134 -9.18 11.11 23.29
C THR A 134 -10.25 12.17 23.05
N VAL A 135 -10.71 12.34 21.82
CA VAL A 135 -11.70 13.37 21.44
C VAL A 135 -13.12 13.00 21.90
N LEU A 136 -13.51 11.73 21.75
CA LEU A 136 -14.85 11.27 22.13
C LEU A 136 -14.93 10.80 23.60
N GLY A 137 -13.80 10.65 24.29
CA GLY A 137 -13.74 10.14 25.66
C GLY A 137 -14.14 8.66 25.78
N ILE A 138 -14.10 7.92 24.67
CA ILE A 138 -14.49 6.51 24.60
C ILE A 138 -13.23 5.66 24.74
N PRO A 139 -13.23 4.60 25.56
CA PRO A 139 -12.06 3.74 25.72
C PRO A 139 -11.71 3.03 24.39
N ILE A 140 -10.41 2.90 24.13
CA ILE A 140 -9.88 2.29 22.89
C ILE A 140 -10.50 0.92 22.63
N SER A 141 -10.77 0.11 23.67
CA SER A 141 -11.39 -1.22 23.51
C SER A 141 -12.80 -1.21 22.91
N GLN A 142 -13.51 -0.08 22.97
CA GLN A 142 -14.84 0.09 22.35
C GLN A 142 -14.76 0.67 20.94
N ILE A 143 -13.64 1.32 20.59
CA ILE A 143 -13.37 1.85 19.25
C ILE A 143 -12.72 0.78 18.37
N LEU A 144 -11.89 -0.08 18.97
CA LEU A 144 -11.12 -1.08 18.27
C LEU A 144 -12.00 -2.31 17.97
N ALA A 145 -12.66 -2.28 16.83
CA ALA A 145 -13.38 -3.43 16.31
C ALA A 145 -12.36 -4.52 15.88
N ALA A 146 -12.67 -5.79 16.20
CA ALA A 146 -11.74 -6.90 15.97
C ALA A 146 -11.41 -7.11 14.48
N ASP A 147 -12.38 -6.86 13.60
CA ASP A 147 -12.24 -6.87 12.16
C ASP A 147 -11.31 -5.75 11.64
N ALA A 148 -11.38 -4.56 12.21
CA ALA A 148 -10.47 -3.46 11.87
C ALA A 148 -9.02 -3.80 12.22
N LEU A 149 -8.79 -4.40 13.40
CA LEU A 149 -7.45 -4.85 13.80
C LEU A 149 -6.90 -5.94 12.86
N VAL A 150 -7.74 -6.92 12.48
CA VAL A 150 -7.36 -7.96 11.51
C VAL A 150 -7.01 -7.34 10.16
N ALA A 151 -7.79 -6.38 9.67
CA ALA A 151 -7.52 -5.71 8.40
C ALA A 151 -6.16 -4.98 8.39
N VAL A 152 -5.79 -4.32 9.50
CA VAL A 152 -4.47 -3.67 9.64
C VAL A 152 -3.34 -4.69 9.68
N ILE A 153 -3.49 -5.78 10.45
CA ILE A 153 -2.49 -6.86 10.52
C ILE A 153 -2.25 -7.47 9.14
N VAL A 154 -3.33 -7.81 8.42
CA VAL A 154 -3.26 -8.37 7.07
C VAL A 154 -2.58 -7.39 6.11
N SER A 155 -2.95 -6.12 6.16
CA SER A 155 -2.34 -5.08 5.31
C SER A 155 -0.84 -4.91 5.61
N PHE A 156 -0.46 -4.85 6.89
CA PHE A 156 0.93 -4.75 7.31
C PHE A 156 1.76 -5.95 6.86
N ALA A 157 1.24 -7.17 7.01
CA ALA A 157 1.92 -8.40 6.60
C ALA A 157 2.09 -8.46 5.08
N LEU A 158 1.03 -8.20 4.32
CA LEU A 158 1.06 -8.22 2.85
C LEU A 158 2.00 -7.16 2.29
N THR A 159 1.93 -5.92 2.79
CA THR A 159 2.85 -4.85 2.37
C THR A 159 4.29 -5.16 2.81
N GLY A 160 4.51 -5.79 3.96
CA GLY A 160 5.83 -6.21 4.43
C GLY A 160 6.52 -7.21 3.50
N ILE A 161 5.76 -8.15 2.90
CA ILE A 161 6.28 -9.07 1.87
C ILE A 161 6.81 -8.28 0.68
N TRP A 162 6.08 -7.25 0.25
CA TRP A 162 6.53 -6.38 -0.85
C TRP A 162 7.75 -5.53 -0.47
N VAL A 163 7.88 -5.07 0.77
CA VAL A 163 9.08 -4.38 1.25
C VAL A 163 10.30 -5.30 1.14
N ALA A 164 10.18 -6.54 1.63
CA ALA A 164 11.25 -7.53 1.50
C ALA A 164 11.62 -7.78 0.03
N TYR A 165 10.63 -7.87 -0.86
CA TYR A 165 10.85 -7.97 -2.30
C TYR A 165 11.60 -6.76 -2.88
N VAL A 166 11.19 -5.53 -2.54
CA VAL A 166 11.79 -4.27 -3.03
C VAL A 166 13.28 -4.18 -2.68
N TYR A 167 13.67 -4.61 -1.48
CA TYR A 167 15.06 -4.55 -1.02
C TYR A 167 15.92 -5.73 -1.52
N ARG A 168 15.32 -6.89 -1.81
CA ARG A 168 16.07 -8.09 -2.24
C ARG A 168 16.12 -8.29 -3.76
N SER A 169 15.17 -7.72 -4.51
CA SER A 169 15.04 -7.94 -5.95
C SER A 169 16.12 -7.23 -6.77
N ILE A 170 16.85 -8.00 -7.58
CA ILE A 170 17.84 -7.48 -8.54
C ILE A 170 17.18 -6.52 -9.55
N ARG A 171 15.99 -6.87 -10.06
CA ARG A 171 15.26 -6.00 -11.01
C ARG A 171 14.92 -4.65 -10.39
N VAL A 172 14.48 -4.62 -9.13
CA VAL A 172 14.18 -3.36 -8.43
C VAL A 172 15.46 -2.57 -8.23
N ARG A 173 16.55 -3.23 -7.83
CA ARG A 173 17.86 -2.58 -7.72
C ARG A 173 18.27 -1.92 -9.04
N ASN A 174 18.21 -2.66 -10.14
CA ASN A 174 18.57 -2.17 -11.47
C ASN A 174 17.62 -1.07 -11.98
N THR A 175 16.34 -1.09 -11.57
CA THR A 175 15.33 -0.11 -12.04
C THR A 175 15.41 1.23 -11.30
N PHE A 176 15.79 1.21 -10.01
CA PHE A 176 15.71 2.39 -9.15
C PHE A 176 17.07 2.92 -8.66
N ASP A 177 18.19 2.24 -8.87
CA ASP A 177 19.51 2.75 -8.49
C ASP A 177 20.15 3.65 -9.57
N LYS A 178 20.87 4.69 -9.12
CA LYS A 178 21.53 5.71 -9.96
C LYS A 178 22.41 5.17 -11.08
N ALA A 179 23.01 3.98 -10.91
CA ALA A 179 23.94 3.42 -11.89
C ALA A 179 23.28 3.12 -13.25
N ALA A 180 21.99 2.75 -13.27
CA ALA A 180 21.27 2.50 -14.51
C ALA A 180 20.96 3.80 -15.28
N ALA A 181 20.63 4.88 -14.57
CA ALA A 181 20.40 6.19 -15.17
C ALA A 181 21.69 6.79 -15.78
N THR A 182 22.84 6.61 -15.12
CA THR A 182 24.13 7.07 -15.66
C THR A 182 24.59 6.25 -16.87
N ALA A 183 24.30 4.94 -16.90
CA ALA A 183 24.61 4.07 -18.03
C ALA A 183 23.78 4.41 -19.27
N GLU A 184 22.48 4.70 -19.11
CA GLU A 184 21.57 5.07 -20.21
C GLU A 184 21.98 6.42 -20.83
N ILE A 185 22.42 7.39 -20.00
CA ILE A 185 22.98 8.67 -20.46
C ILE A 185 24.30 8.44 -21.21
N ALA A 186 25.20 7.61 -20.69
CA ALA A 186 26.49 7.34 -21.33
C ALA A 186 26.35 6.66 -22.71
N THR A 187 25.36 5.79 -22.89
CA THR A 187 25.07 5.16 -24.19
C THR A 187 24.38 6.09 -25.20
N ALA A 188 23.71 7.14 -24.74
CA ALA A 188 23.03 8.11 -25.62
C ALA A 188 24.00 9.15 -26.24
N PHE A 189 25.24 9.21 -25.76
CA PHE A 189 26.28 10.12 -26.23
C PHE A 189 27.46 9.39 -26.93
N GLN A 190 27.29 8.11 -27.28
CA GLN A 190 28.16 7.37 -28.21
C GLN A 190 27.51 7.29 -29.60
#